data_AF-A0A2T3G1Z0-F1
#
_entry.id   AF-A0A2T3G1Z0-F1
#
_cell.length_a   1.000
_cell.length_b   1.000
_cell.length_c   1.000
_cell.angle_alpha   90.00
_cell.angle_beta   90.00
_cell.angle_gamma   90.00
#
_symmetry.space_group_name_H-M   'P 1'
#
loop_
_entity.id
_entity.type
_entity.pdbx_description
1 polymer ?
#
loop_
_entity_poly.entity_id
_entity_poly.type
_entity_poly.pdbx_seq_one_letter_code
_entity_poly.pdbx_strand_id
1 'polypeptide(L)'
;MFELLNRKEIKCVLEGSREAREIIDKAHYLITSSFDFAYNKRIGQIHIAAWHGFPLKVIGFFDSAAASETYVKGLKVITTQTDLITATSRFSHITLSGMFSVDPHKVKETGYPRNDMMFNNNSKQKLQELLDTDIS
;
A
#
# COMPACT_ATOMS: atom_id res chain seq x y z
N MET A 1 -17.29 -8.73 -9.01
CA MET A 1 -15.82 -8.86 -8.80
C MET A 1 -15.48 -10.07 -7.93
N PHE A 2 -15.95 -10.13 -6.67
CA PHE A 2 -15.75 -11.27 -5.76
C PHE A 2 -16.11 -12.64 -6.39
N GLU A 3 -17.30 -12.78 -6.99
CA GLU A 3 -17.69 -14.04 -7.64
C GLU A 3 -16.78 -14.42 -8.81
N LEU A 4 -16.31 -13.42 -9.57
CA LEU A 4 -15.41 -13.62 -10.71
C LEU A 4 -14.05 -14.15 -10.25
N LEU A 5 -13.53 -13.63 -9.13
CA LEU A 5 -12.27 -14.07 -8.55
C LEU A 5 -12.38 -15.51 -8.02
N ASN A 6 -13.48 -15.84 -7.34
CA ASN A 6 -13.71 -17.20 -6.86
C ASN A 6 -13.88 -18.20 -8.02
N ARG A 7 -14.52 -17.81 -9.15
CA ARG A 7 -14.57 -18.63 -10.37
C ARG A 7 -13.19 -18.90 -10.98
N LYS A 8 -12.22 -18.03 -10.71
CA LYS A 8 -10.81 -18.20 -11.11
C LYS A 8 -9.96 -18.86 -10.02
N GLU A 9 -10.60 -19.49 -9.03
CA GLU A 9 -9.94 -20.15 -7.89
C GLU A 9 -9.08 -19.22 -7.02
N ILE A 10 -9.29 -17.90 -7.16
CA ILE A 10 -8.68 -16.90 -6.28
C ILE A 10 -9.61 -16.73 -5.08
N LYS A 11 -9.20 -17.25 -3.92
CA LYS A 11 -9.98 -17.14 -2.69
C LYS A 11 -10.20 -15.66 -2.34
N CYS A 12 -11.41 -15.20 -2.56
CA CYS A 12 -11.86 -13.85 -2.25
C CYS A 12 -13.05 -13.95 -1.31
N VAL A 13 -13.18 -12.99 -0.39
CA VAL A 13 -14.28 -12.89 0.60
C VAL A 13 -14.81 -11.47 0.64
N LEU A 14 -16.09 -11.30 0.96
CA LEU A 14 -16.68 -9.97 1.09
C LEU A 14 -16.11 -9.27 2.32
N GLU A 15 -15.68 -8.02 2.14
CA GLU A 15 -15.21 -7.19 3.25
C GLU A 15 -16.27 -7.04 4.34
N GLY A 16 -15.84 -7.06 5.61
CA GLY A 16 -16.74 -6.96 6.77
C GLY A 16 -17.53 -8.22 7.12
N SER A 17 -17.50 -9.26 6.28
CA SER A 17 -18.11 -10.56 6.59
C SER A 17 -17.41 -11.28 7.75
N ARG A 18 -18.10 -12.24 8.38
CA ARG A 18 -17.49 -13.09 9.42
C ARG A 18 -16.28 -13.85 8.88
N GLU A 19 -16.40 -14.39 7.67
CA GLU A 19 -15.33 -15.13 7.01
C GLU A 19 -14.10 -14.25 6.76
N ALA A 20 -14.28 -13.00 6.33
CA ALA A 20 -13.17 -12.06 6.18
C ALA A 20 -12.43 -11.83 7.50
N ARG A 21 -13.16 -11.66 8.61
CA ARG A 21 -12.54 -11.51 9.93
C ARG A 21 -11.74 -12.74 10.33
N GLU A 22 -12.29 -13.94 10.13
CA GLU A 22 -11.60 -15.19 10.44
C GLU A 22 -10.31 -15.38 9.61
N ILE A 23 -10.33 -14.98 8.34
CA ILE A 23 -9.15 -15.02 7.47
C ILE A 23 -8.10 -14.00 7.92
N ILE A 24 -8.53 -12.75 8.17
CA ILE A 24 -7.64 -11.69 8.66
C ILE A 24 -7.01 -12.11 9.98
N ASP A 25 -7.78 -12.67 10.91
CA ASP A 25 -7.29 -13.09 12.23
C ASP A 25 -6.24 -14.21 12.17
N LYS A 26 -6.32 -15.09 11.15
CA LYS A 26 -5.39 -16.21 10.95
C LYS A 26 -4.21 -15.88 10.05
N ALA A 27 -4.26 -14.77 9.33
CA ALA A 27 -3.22 -14.41 8.37
C ALA A 27 -1.91 -14.03 9.07
N HIS A 28 -0.78 -14.51 8.55
CA HIS A 28 0.54 -14.06 9.01
C HIS A 28 0.96 -12.73 8.37
N TYR A 29 0.52 -12.48 7.13
CA TYR A 29 0.85 -11.27 6.38
C TYR A 29 -0.42 -10.55 5.96
N LEU A 30 -0.49 -9.25 6.22
CA LEU A 30 -1.55 -8.35 5.79
C LEU A 30 -0.94 -7.36 4.81
N ILE A 31 -1.22 -7.53 3.51
CA ILE A 31 -0.68 -6.69 2.44
C ILE A 31 -1.79 -5.79 1.92
N THR A 32 -1.61 -4.48 2.01
CA THR A 32 -2.64 -3.50 1.64
C THR A 32 -2.05 -2.36 0.82
N SER A 33 -2.88 -1.60 0.10
CA SER A 33 -2.46 -0.42 -0.66
C SER A 33 -2.50 0.87 0.18
N SER A 34 -2.88 0.78 1.46
CA SER A 34 -2.93 1.89 2.40
C SER A 34 -2.50 1.41 3.79
N PHE A 35 -3.09 1.93 4.85
CA PHE A 35 -2.92 1.45 6.22
C PHE A 35 -4.08 0.55 6.70
N ASP A 36 -4.82 -0.02 5.76
CA ASP A 36 -5.94 -0.91 6.06
C ASP A 36 -5.49 -2.08 6.92
N PHE A 37 -6.36 -2.55 7.82
CA PHE A 37 -6.08 -3.58 8.82
C PHE A 37 -5.05 -3.23 9.90
N ALA A 38 -4.24 -2.18 9.75
CA ALA A 38 -3.25 -1.80 10.77
C ALA A 38 -3.90 -1.52 12.15
N TYR A 39 -5.10 -0.94 12.17
CA TYR A 39 -5.87 -0.70 13.42
C TYR A 39 -6.19 -1.96 14.22
N ASN A 40 -6.38 -3.09 13.54
CA ASN A 40 -6.81 -4.36 14.15
C ASN A 40 -5.73 -5.44 14.04
N LYS A 41 -4.49 -5.06 13.70
CA LYS A 41 -3.36 -5.97 13.58
C LYS A 41 -3.12 -6.68 14.92
N ARG A 42 -3.05 -8.00 14.89
CA ARG A 42 -2.76 -8.86 16.05
C ARG A 42 -1.27 -9.11 16.21
N ILE A 43 -0.87 -9.49 17.41
CA ILE A 43 0.49 -9.95 17.71
C ILE A 43 0.80 -11.16 16.82
N GLY A 44 1.98 -11.16 16.20
CA GLY A 44 2.44 -12.22 15.28
C GLY A 44 2.07 -11.99 13.81
N GLN A 45 1.24 -11.00 13.50
CA GLN A 45 1.00 -10.57 12.12
C GLN A 45 2.03 -9.55 11.66
N ILE A 46 2.28 -9.52 10.35
CA ILE A 46 3.13 -8.54 9.68
C ILE A 46 2.26 -7.73 8.71
N HIS A 47 2.16 -6.43 8.94
CA HIS A 47 1.42 -5.49 8.09
C HIS A 47 2.36 -4.76 7.12
N ILE A 48 2.06 -4.88 5.83
CA ILE A 48 2.81 -4.29 4.72
C ILE A 48 1.89 -3.33 3.98
N ALA A 49 2.19 -2.03 4.07
CA ALA A 49 1.58 -0.99 3.28
C ALA A 49 2.35 -0.84 1.95
N ALA A 50 1.87 -1.49 0.88
CA ALA A 50 2.40 -1.34 -0.47
C ALA A 50 2.12 0.04 -1.09
N TRP A 51 1.31 0.85 -0.40
CA TRP A 51 0.92 2.20 -0.76
C TRP A 51 0.30 2.29 -2.18
N HIS A 52 -0.21 3.46 -2.55
CA HIS A 52 -0.95 3.62 -3.82
C HIS A 52 -0.45 4.79 -4.66
N GLY A 53 0.71 5.37 -4.32
CA GLY A 53 1.33 6.43 -5.10
C GLY A 53 2.21 7.33 -4.24
N PHE A 54 3.26 7.88 -4.85
CA PHE A 54 4.03 8.93 -4.18
C PHE A 54 3.11 10.14 -3.91
N PRO A 55 2.99 10.61 -2.65
CA PRO A 55 2.12 11.74 -2.33
C PRO A 55 2.71 13.06 -2.81
N LEU A 56 1.98 13.78 -3.67
CA LEU A 56 2.31 15.16 -4.06
C LEU A 56 1.77 16.18 -3.06
N LYS A 57 0.62 15.89 -2.45
CA LYS A 57 0.04 16.70 -1.38
C LYS A 57 0.66 16.28 -0.04
N VAL A 58 0.76 17.24 0.88
CA VAL A 58 1.13 16.94 2.26
C VAL A 58 -0.01 16.17 2.92
N ILE A 59 0.31 15.09 3.61
CA ILE A 59 -0.63 14.17 4.25
C ILE A 59 -0.11 13.72 5.62
N GLY A 60 -0.93 12.99 6.37
CA GLY A 60 -0.54 12.44 7.66
C GLY A 60 -0.36 13.52 8.71
N PHE A 61 0.69 13.43 9.52
CA PHE A 61 1.00 14.40 10.57
C PHE A 61 1.37 15.79 10.03
N PHE A 62 1.68 15.90 8.74
CA PHE A 62 1.99 17.18 8.11
C PHE A 62 0.73 17.87 7.56
N ASP A 63 -0.43 17.21 7.54
CA ASP A 63 -1.70 17.83 7.17
C ASP A 63 -2.31 18.58 8.36
N SER A 64 -1.99 19.86 8.47
CA SER A 64 -2.51 20.75 9.52
C SER A 64 -4.04 20.91 9.50
N ALA A 65 -4.70 20.69 8.35
CA ALA A 65 -6.16 20.80 8.24
C ALA A 65 -6.87 19.58 8.85
N ALA A 66 -6.18 18.44 8.96
CA ALA A 66 -6.72 17.21 9.53
C ALA A 66 -6.45 17.05 11.04
N ALA A 67 -5.88 18.05 11.71
CA ALA A 67 -5.29 17.98 13.06
C ALA A 67 -6.25 17.74 14.26
N SER A 68 -7.44 17.19 14.04
CA SER A 68 -8.29 16.75 15.15
C SER A 68 -7.58 15.69 16.01
N GLU A 69 -7.82 15.70 17.32
CA GLU A 69 -7.18 14.75 18.24
C GLU A 69 -7.46 13.29 17.87
N THR A 70 -8.69 13.01 17.42
CA THR A 70 -9.10 11.67 16.94
C THR A 70 -8.30 11.24 15.72
N TYR A 71 -8.10 12.13 14.74
CA TYR A 71 -7.30 11.84 13.55
C TYR A 71 -5.85 11.55 13.92
N VAL A 72 -5.24 12.39 14.77
CA VAL A 72 -3.86 12.22 15.23
C VAL A 72 -3.69 10.91 16.00
N LYS A 73 -4.64 10.54 16.87
CA LYS A 73 -4.65 9.24 17.57
C LYS A 73 -4.74 8.08 16.56
N GLY A 74 -5.61 8.20 15.56
CA GLY A 74 -5.76 7.20 14.52
C GLY A 74 -4.48 6.97 13.72
N LEU A 75 -3.84 8.06 13.28
CA LEU A 75 -2.55 8.03 12.60
C LEU A 75 -1.49 7.31 13.45
N LYS A 76 -1.38 7.67 14.75
CA LYS A 76 -0.41 7.01 15.64
C LYS A 76 -0.62 5.50 15.71
N VAL A 77 -1.86 5.03 15.76
CA VAL A 77 -2.14 3.59 15.80
C VAL A 77 -1.68 2.93 14.51
N ILE A 78 -2.11 3.41 13.35
CA ILE A 78 -1.79 2.74 12.09
C ILE A 78 -0.32 2.79 11.72
N THR A 79 0.36 3.90 12.01
CA THR A 79 1.78 4.06 11.70
C THR A 79 2.65 3.22 12.64
N THR A 80 2.25 3.07 13.91
CA THR A 80 2.93 2.18 14.86
C THR A 80 2.77 0.72 14.47
N GLN A 81 1.55 0.31 14.10
CA GLN A 81 1.21 -1.07 13.79
C GLN A 81 1.76 -1.54 12.44
N THR A 82 2.05 -0.63 11.52
CA THR A 82 2.64 -0.99 10.21
C THR A 82 4.11 -1.37 10.36
N ASP A 83 4.50 -2.49 9.75
CA ASP A 83 5.86 -3.02 9.83
C ASP A 83 6.71 -2.62 8.62
N LEU A 84 6.08 -2.49 7.45
CA LEU A 84 6.76 -2.11 6.21
C LEU A 84 5.90 -1.15 5.38
N ILE A 85 6.53 -0.10 4.85
CA ILE A 85 5.96 0.80 3.86
C ILE A 85 6.86 0.78 2.62
N THR A 86 6.30 0.48 1.45
CA THR A 86 7.09 0.55 0.21
C THR A 86 7.19 1.99 -0.28
N ALA A 87 8.35 2.35 -0.83
CA ALA A 87 8.64 3.64 -1.42
C ALA A 87 9.27 3.46 -2.82
N THR A 88 9.05 4.42 -3.70
CA THR A 88 9.56 4.41 -5.09
C THR A 88 10.95 4.99 -5.25
N SER A 89 11.45 5.73 -4.27
CA SER A 89 12.74 6.43 -4.35
C SER A 89 13.19 6.88 -2.96
N ARG A 90 14.45 7.29 -2.84
CA ARG A 90 15.00 7.89 -1.62
C ARG A 90 14.21 9.12 -1.14
N PHE A 91 13.73 9.93 -2.08
CA PHE A 91 12.89 11.08 -1.76
C PHE A 91 11.56 10.63 -1.14
N SER A 92 10.88 9.67 -1.78
CA SER A 92 9.65 9.06 -1.27
C SER A 92 9.83 8.43 0.10
N HIS A 93 10.97 7.75 0.32
CA HIS A 93 11.31 7.18 1.61
C HIS A 93 11.31 8.23 2.72
N ILE A 94 12.07 9.32 2.53
CA ILE A 94 12.26 10.36 3.53
C ILE A 94 10.93 11.09 3.80
N THR A 95 10.19 11.43 2.75
CA THR A 95 8.92 12.15 2.91
C THR A 95 7.85 11.30 3.57
N LEU A 96 7.71 10.02 3.20
CA LEU A 96 6.76 9.10 3.84
C LEU A 96 7.12 8.88 5.32
N SER A 97 8.41 8.70 5.63
CA SER A 97 8.86 8.58 7.01
C SER A 97 8.50 9.82 7.85
N GLY A 98 8.72 11.03 7.32
CA GLY A 98 8.33 12.27 7.99
C GLY A 98 6.81 12.45 8.13
N MET A 99 6.08 12.36 7.02
CA MET A 99 4.62 12.58 6.97
C MET A 99 3.86 11.63 7.91
N PHE A 100 4.34 10.40 8.06
CA PHE A 100 3.70 9.40 8.93
C PHE A 100 4.46 9.17 10.25
N SER A 101 5.52 9.93 10.52
CA SER A 101 6.36 9.79 11.73
C SER A 101 6.71 8.33 12.02
N VAL A 102 7.05 7.57 10.97
CA VAL A 102 7.46 6.17 11.08
C VAL A 102 8.97 6.07 11.09
N ASP A 103 9.49 5.06 11.80
CA ASP A 103 10.90 4.68 11.73
C ASP A 103 11.33 4.50 10.25
N PRO A 104 12.35 5.24 9.77
CA PRO A 104 12.88 5.09 8.41
C PRO A 104 13.24 3.64 8.06
N HIS A 105 13.61 2.80 9.03
CA HIS A 105 13.88 1.38 8.78
C HIS A 105 12.66 0.59 8.34
N LYS A 106 11.45 1.06 8.66
CA LYS A 106 10.19 0.47 8.16
C LYS A 106 9.87 0.88 6.72
N VAL A 107 10.50 1.92 6.18
CA VAL A 107 10.27 2.39 4.81
C VAL A 107 11.31 1.77 3.88
N LYS A 108 10.88 1.06 2.84
CA LYS A 108 11.75 0.30 1.93
C LYS A 108 11.62 0.79 0.49
N GLU A 109 12.75 1.11 -0.13
CA GLU A 109 12.83 1.58 -1.52
C GLU A 109 12.77 0.40 -2.49
N THR A 110 11.60 -0.21 -2.62
CA THR A 110 11.35 -1.39 -3.47
C THR A 110 10.67 -1.06 -4.78
N GLY A 111 10.15 0.17 -4.95
CA GLY A 111 9.12 0.44 -5.94
C GLY A 111 7.74 -0.04 -5.49
N TYR A 112 6.74 0.17 -6.33
CA TYR A 112 5.38 -0.35 -6.11
C TYR A 112 5.14 -1.56 -7.01
N PRO A 113 4.60 -2.68 -6.51
CA PRO A 113 4.37 -3.89 -7.31
C PRO A 113 3.56 -3.66 -8.60
N ARG A 114 2.61 -2.71 -8.56
CA ARG A 114 1.81 -2.35 -9.75
C ARG A 114 2.64 -1.76 -10.90
N ASN A 115 3.83 -1.24 -10.62
CA ASN A 115 4.71 -0.65 -11.61
C ASN A 115 5.60 -1.71 -12.29
N ASP A 116 5.67 -2.95 -11.80
CA ASP A 116 6.49 -4.01 -12.39
C ASP A 116 6.15 -4.23 -13.87
N MET A 117 4.88 -4.11 -14.24
CA MET A 117 4.43 -4.21 -15.63
C MET A 117 4.99 -3.12 -16.55
N MET A 118 5.44 -1.97 -16.03
CA MET A 118 6.08 -0.93 -16.84
C MET A 118 7.47 -1.36 -17.30
N PHE A 119 8.17 -2.15 -16.49
CA PHE A 119 9.53 -2.61 -16.73
C PHE A 119 9.61 -4.00 -17.38
N ASN A 120 8.63 -4.87 -17.10
CA ASN A 120 8.63 -6.27 -17.53
C ASN A 120 7.89 -6.53 -18.85
N ASN A 121 7.28 -5.49 -19.44
CA ASN A 121 6.67 -5.59 -20.75
C ASN A 121 7.57 -4.88 -21.77
N ASN A 122 7.55 -5.32 -23.04
CA ASN A 122 8.09 -4.57 -24.18
C ASN A 122 7.25 -3.29 -24.42
N SER A 123 7.06 -2.47 -23.38
CA SER A 123 6.20 -1.29 -23.33
C SER A 123 6.58 -0.31 -24.42
N LYS A 124 7.89 -0.15 -24.68
CA LYS A 124 8.40 0.68 -25.77
C LYS A 124 7.98 0.14 -27.14
N GLN A 125 8.09 -1.17 -27.37
CA GLN A 125 7.66 -1.82 -28.60
C GLN A 125 6.14 -1.75 -28.80
N LYS A 126 5.36 -2.05 -27.76
CA LYS A 126 3.89 -1.91 -27.79
C LYS A 126 3.46 -0.46 -28.06
N LEU A 127 4.21 0.51 -27.54
CA LEU A 127 3.95 1.92 -27.78
C LEU A 127 4.30 2.31 -29.23
N GLN A 128 5.40 1.80 -29.79
CA GLN A 128 5.73 1.94 -31.22
C GLN A 128 4.60 1.38 -32.11
N GLU A 129 4.12 0.17 -31.81
CA GLU A 129 3.01 -0.48 -32.53
C GLU A 129 1.72 0.34 -32.43
N LEU A 130 1.41 0.90 -31.26
CA LEU A 130 0.20 1.69 -31.03
C LEU A 130 0.25 3.05 -31.76
N LEU A 131 1.42 3.68 -31.81
CA LEU A 131 1.61 5.01 -32.39
C LEU A 131 1.96 4.99 -33.88
N ASP A 132 2.18 3.79 -34.45
CA ASP A 132 2.72 3.61 -35.82
C ASP A 132 3.93 4.52 -36.08
N THR A 133 4.79 4.67 -35.08
CA THR A 133 5.91 5.61 -35.09
C THR A 133 7.11 4.97 -34.40
N ASP A 134 8.28 5.08 -35.04
CA ASP A 134 9.53 4.68 -34.40
C ASP A 134 9.94 5.70 -33.33
N ILE A 135 9.89 5.28 -32.07
CA ILE A 135 10.33 6.04 -30.89
C ILE A 135 11.65 5.50 -30.32
N SER A 136 12.47 4.84 -31.15
CA SER A 136 13.76 4.28 -30.76
C SER A 136 14.72 5.32 -30.18
#